data_AF-A0AAW1KCP5-F1
#
_entry.id   AF-A0AAW1KCP5-F1
#
_cell.length_a   1.000
_cell.length_b   1.000
_cell.length_c   1.000
_cell.angle_alpha   90.00
_cell.angle_beta   90.00
_cell.angle_gamma   90.00
#
_symmetry.space_group_name_H-M   'P 1'
#
loop_
_entity.id
_entity.type
_entity.pdbx_description
1 polymer ?
#
loop_
_entity_poly.entity_id
_entity_poly.type
_entity_poly.pdbx_seq_one_letter_code
_entity_poly.pdbx_strand_id
1 'polypeptide(L)'
;MRWPTNFILTGLAVADLLVMLDYIPFAIHNYFDPLSRLTASYFIYPWAVYMFFHALASQVCHFISCCLTLILAVWRYIAITHPQNNRVWCSAERTKLAIILTYIVCPIMCFPLYLSLRISSESRMVYDNGTLIQKKYIQQQNISYTNGYDNETIYYVNYTSGIYLKISFWVYGVVIKLFPCILLTILSKQLISALIAAQKRRYNLLSNKGVPMEKLNGKATATNQRLLEQEQQTDRTTRMLLAVLLLFLITEFPQAILGLLSATIGEKFDMECHRPLGN
;
A
#
# COMPACT_ATOMS: atom_id res chain seq x y z
N MET A 1 -24.74 -7.26 9.70
CA MET A 1 -23.86 -6.37 8.91
C MET A 1 -22.57 -5.94 9.62
N ARG A 2 -22.50 -5.84 10.97
CA ARG A 2 -21.27 -5.38 11.66
C ARG A 2 -20.08 -6.36 11.62
N TRP A 3 -20.34 -7.67 11.70
CA TRP A 3 -19.29 -8.67 11.91
C TRP A 3 -18.28 -8.82 10.74
N PRO A 4 -18.68 -8.95 9.46
CA PRO A 4 -17.74 -9.22 8.36
C PRO A 4 -16.82 -8.03 8.08
N THR A 5 -17.38 -6.83 7.97
CA THR A 5 -16.60 -5.60 7.72
C THR A 5 -15.56 -5.36 8.82
N ASN A 6 -15.92 -5.61 10.08
CA ASN A 6 -14.98 -5.42 11.20
C ASN A 6 -13.78 -6.35 11.10
N PHE A 7 -13.96 -7.62 10.68
CA PHE A 7 -12.83 -8.52 10.46
C PHE A 7 -11.89 -8.01 9.37
N ILE A 8 -12.43 -7.48 8.27
CA ILE A 8 -11.62 -6.91 7.18
C ILE A 8 -10.86 -5.68 7.69
N LEU A 9 -11.53 -4.79 8.44
CA LEU A 9 -10.91 -3.61 9.03
C LEU A 9 -9.80 -3.97 10.03
N THR A 10 -9.98 -5.04 10.83
CA THR A 10 -8.91 -5.53 11.70
C THR A 10 -7.73 -6.06 10.91
N GLY A 11 -7.98 -6.89 9.88
CA GLY A 11 -6.92 -7.39 9.00
C GLY A 11 -6.16 -6.27 8.28
N LEU A 12 -6.88 -5.22 7.86
CA LEU A 12 -6.32 -4.02 7.25
C LEU A 12 -5.44 -3.26 8.24
N ALA A 13 -5.96 -2.99 9.44
CA ALA A 13 -5.22 -2.28 10.49
C ALA A 13 -3.94 -3.01 10.90
N VAL A 14 -3.96 -4.35 10.94
CA VAL A 14 -2.76 -5.16 11.22
C VAL A 14 -1.72 -4.99 10.11
N ALA A 15 -2.11 -5.05 8.83
CA ALA A 15 -1.20 -4.88 7.71
C ALA A 15 -0.58 -3.46 7.69
N ASP A 16 -1.40 -2.42 7.86
CA ASP A 16 -0.93 -1.04 7.91
C ASP A 16 0.00 -0.77 9.10
N LEU A 17 -0.32 -1.36 10.27
CA LEU A 17 0.53 -1.25 11.46
C LEU A 17 1.90 -1.90 11.23
N LEU A 18 1.95 -3.06 10.57
CA LEU A 18 3.20 -3.75 10.27
C LEU A 18 4.10 -2.92 9.34
N VAL A 19 3.54 -2.26 8.31
CA VAL A 19 4.30 -1.34 7.44
C VAL A 19 4.90 -0.20 8.26
N MET A 20 4.09 0.42 9.14
CA MET A 20 4.56 1.55 9.94
C MET A 20 5.63 1.14 10.97
N LEU A 21 5.46 -0.03 11.62
CA LEU A 21 6.44 -0.55 12.57
C LEU A 21 7.78 -0.88 11.89
N ASP A 22 7.71 -1.48 10.71
CA ASP A 22 8.90 -1.82 9.91
C ASP A 22 9.61 -0.57 9.37
N TYR A 23 8.89 0.53 9.13
CA TYR A 23 9.47 1.80 8.67
C TYR A 23 10.22 2.59 9.76
N ILE A 24 9.88 2.42 11.04
CA ILE A 24 10.51 3.21 12.13
C ILE A 24 12.05 3.03 12.19
N PRO A 25 12.61 1.81 12.20
CA PRO A 25 14.06 1.63 12.25
C PRO A 25 14.75 2.18 10.98
N PHE A 26 14.14 2.01 9.81
CA PHE A 26 14.58 2.62 8.55
C PHE A 26 14.67 4.14 8.67
N ALA A 27 13.62 4.79 9.19
CA ALA A 27 13.57 6.24 9.34
C ALA A 27 14.60 6.75 10.35
N ILE A 28 14.79 6.04 11.47
CA ILE A 28 15.82 6.39 12.46
C ILE A 28 17.20 6.33 11.81
N HIS A 29 17.55 5.22 11.16
CA HIS A 29 18.87 5.05 10.58
C HIS A 29 19.14 6.01 9.41
N ASN A 30 18.15 6.30 8.56
CA ASN A 30 18.34 7.17 7.40
C ASN A 30 18.28 8.67 7.73
N TYR A 31 17.48 9.10 8.71
CA TYR A 31 17.20 10.52 8.91
C TYR A 31 17.78 11.13 10.19
N PHE A 32 18.07 10.34 11.25
CA PHE A 32 18.62 10.93 12.49
C PHE A 32 20.07 11.36 12.36
N ASP A 33 20.89 10.60 11.63
CA ASP A 33 22.26 10.98 11.31
C ASP A 33 22.52 10.89 9.81
N PRO A 34 22.19 11.94 9.04
CA PRO A 34 22.41 11.95 7.60
C PRO A 34 23.89 11.84 7.19
N LEU A 35 24.81 12.23 8.08
CA LEU A 35 26.26 12.23 7.82
C LEU A 35 26.83 10.81 7.90
N SER A 36 26.22 9.94 8.70
CA SER A 36 26.59 8.52 8.79
C SER A 36 26.63 7.84 7.41
N ARG A 37 25.74 8.22 6.46
CA ARG A 37 25.70 7.71 5.07
C ARG A 37 27.00 7.92 4.28
N LEU A 38 27.85 8.85 4.73
CA LEU A 38 29.15 9.10 4.13
C LEU A 38 30.22 8.13 4.64
N THR A 39 29.94 7.34 5.67
CA THR A 39 30.90 6.47 6.35
C THR A 39 30.64 5.01 6.00
N ALA A 40 31.68 4.19 5.92
CA ALA A 40 31.56 2.76 5.65
C ALA A 40 30.79 2.00 6.76
N SER A 41 30.86 2.50 8.00
CA SER A 41 30.12 1.96 9.16
C SER A 41 28.59 2.00 9.01
N TYR A 42 28.08 2.78 8.07
CA TYR A 42 26.65 2.78 7.69
C TYR A 42 26.25 1.52 6.92
N PHE A 43 27.16 0.98 6.11
CA PHE A 43 26.89 -0.10 5.16
C PHE A 43 27.33 -1.46 5.69
N ILE A 44 27.00 -1.76 6.95
CA ILE A 44 27.31 -3.03 7.58
C ILE A 44 26.36 -4.15 7.12
N TYR A 45 26.84 -5.40 7.15
CA TYR A 45 26.06 -6.56 6.70
C TYR A 45 24.70 -6.72 7.41
N PRO A 46 24.58 -6.59 8.75
CA PRO A 46 23.27 -6.70 9.42
C PRO A 46 22.27 -5.66 8.94
N TRP A 47 22.74 -4.45 8.62
CA TRP A 47 21.90 -3.40 8.07
C TRP A 47 21.43 -3.74 6.65
N ALA A 48 22.31 -4.29 5.81
CA ALA A 48 21.91 -4.74 4.47
C ALA A 48 20.86 -5.87 4.51
N VAL A 49 20.95 -6.78 5.48
CA VAL A 49 19.93 -7.83 5.72
C VAL A 49 18.61 -7.20 6.18
N TYR A 50 18.65 -6.23 7.10
CA TYR A 50 17.45 -5.49 7.50
C TYR A 50 16.83 -4.76 6.30
N MET A 51 17.61 -4.05 5.50
CA MET A 51 17.13 -3.34 4.30
C MET A 51 16.49 -4.30 3.28
N PHE A 52 17.04 -5.50 3.12
CA PHE A 52 16.46 -6.53 2.26
C PHE A 52 15.10 -6.99 2.79
N PHE A 53 15.02 -7.25 4.10
CA PHE A 53 13.77 -7.59 4.76
C PHE A 53 12.75 -6.46 4.66
N HIS A 54 13.14 -5.24 5.01
CA HIS A 54 12.31 -4.04 4.99
C HIS A 54 11.68 -3.81 3.61
N ALA A 55 12.48 -3.86 2.55
CA ALA A 55 12.00 -3.67 1.17
C ALA A 55 10.92 -4.70 0.78
N LEU A 56 11.07 -5.96 1.18
CA LEU A 56 10.11 -7.02 0.88
C LEU A 56 8.90 -7.00 1.81
N ALA A 57 9.11 -6.87 3.11
CA ALA A 57 8.08 -6.92 4.14
C ALA A 57 7.12 -5.74 4.01
N SER A 58 7.65 -4.52 3.87
CA SER A 58 6.86 -3.32 3.62
C SER A 58 6.04 -3.46 2.33
N GLN A 59 6.63 -3.98 1.26
CA GLN A 59 5.93 -4.16 -0.01
C GLN A 59 4.78 -5.17 0.08
N VAL A 60 4.99 -6.30 0.73
CA VAL A 60 3.98 -7.36 0.92
C VAL A 60 2.86 -6.88 1.82
N CYS A 61 3.18 -6.26 2.96
CA CYS A 61 2.17 -5.76 3.90
C CYS A 61 1.32 -4.65 3.27
N HIS A 62 1.95 -3.74 2.52
CA HIS A 62 1.22 -2.72 1.74
C HIS A 62 0.29 -3.35 0.72
N PHE A 63 0.76 -4.35 -0.04
CA PHE A 63 -0.08 -5.02 -1.03
C PHE A 63 -1.25 -5.78 -0.41
N ILE A 64 -1.05 -6.42 0.76
CA ILE A 64 -2.13 -7.01 1.56
C ILE A 64 -3.17 -5.96 1.93
N SER A 65 -2.72 -4.79 2.42
CA SER A 65 -3.60 -3.67 2.76
C SER A 65 -4.42 -3.18 1.55
N CYS A 66 -3.79 -3.07 0.38
CA CYS A 66 -4.47 -2.74 -0.89
C CYS A 66 -5.60 -3.74 -1.19
N CYS A 67 -5.28 -5.04 -1.14
CA CYS A 67 -6.24 -6.11 -1.45
C CYS A 67 -7.39 -6.17 -0.44
N LEU A 68 -7.12 -6.01 0.85
CA LEU A 68 -8.17 -5.95 1.88
C LEU A 68 -9.05 -4.72 1.72
N THR A 69 -8.49 -3.59 1.30
CA THR A 69 -9.24 -2.37 0.97
C THR A 69 -10.17 -2.57 -0.23
N LEU A 70 -9.70 -3.27 -1.28
CA LEU A 70 -10.54 -3.67 -2.41
C LEU A 70 -11.68 -4.60 -1.98
N ILE A 71 -11.38 -5.63 -1.18
CA ILE A 71 -12.39 -6.55 -0.64
C ILE A 71 -13.42 -5.77 0.20
N LEU A 72 -12.97 -4.83 1.03
CA LEU A 72 -13.84 -3.97 1.82
C LEU A 72 -14.78 -3.14 0.93
N ALA A 73 -14.25 -2.53 -0.14
CA ALA A 73 -15.04 -1.75 -1.10
C ALA A 73 -16.10 -2.61 -1.80
N VAL A 74 -15.73 -3.82 -2.24
CA VAL A 74 -16.67 -4.79 -2.83
C VAL A 74 -17.75 -5.20 -1.83
N TRP A 75 -17.39 -5.50 -0.58
CA TRP A 75 -18.34 -5.87 0.46
C TRP A 75 -19.32 -4.74 0.75
N ARG A 76 -18.84 -3.49 0.74
CA ARG A 76 -19.70 -2.31 0.89
C ARG A 76 -20.63 -2.11 -0.29
N TYR A 77 -20.12 -2.27 -1.51
CA TYR A 77 -20.94 -2.17 -2.71
C TYR A 77 -22.08 -3.20 -2.70
N ILE A 78 -21.79 -4.47 -2.37
CA ILE A 78 -22.80 -5.54 -2.26
C ILE A 78 -23.81 -5.21 -1.15
N ALA A 79 -23.36 -4.71 0.00
CA ALA A 79 -24.25 -4.38 1.10
C ALA A 79 -25.28 -3.29 0.76
N ILE A 80 -24.94 -2.36 -0.14
CA ILE A 80 -25.81 -1.25 -0.56
C ILE A 80 -26.73 -1.68 -1.72
N THR A 81 -26.18 -2.38 -2.71
CA THR A 81 -26.92 -2.73 -3.93
C THR A 81 -27.81 -3.97 -3.76
N HIS A 82 -27.38 -4.94 -2.94
CA HIS A 82 -28.05 -6.23 -2.78
C HIS A 82 -28.29 -6.58 -1.30
N PRO A 83 -29.12 -5.80 -0.57
CA PRO A 83 -29.33 -5.98 0.87
C PRO A 83 -29.92 -7.35 1.24
N GLN A 84 -30.73 -7.97 0.36
CA GLN A 84 -31.33 -9.28 0.59
C GLN A 84 -30.31 -10.43 0.49
N ASN A 85 -29.39 -10.38 -0.46
CA ASN A 85 -28.34 -11.40 -0.65
C ASN A 85 -27.11 -11.20 0.24
N ASN A 86 -26.96 -10.02 0.85
CA ASN A 86 -25.80 -9.68 1.68
C ASN A 86 -25.55 -10.70 2.81
N ARG A 87 -26.61 -11.24 3.45
CA ARG A 87 -26.45 -12.25 4.51
C ARG A 87 -25.81 -13.55 4.03
N VAL A 88 -26.05 -13.94 2.77
CA VAL A 88 -25.53 -15.19 2.19
C VAL A 88 -24.15 -14.97 1.58
N TRP A 89 -23.95 -13.84 0.89
CA TRP A 89 -22.70 -13.58 0.15
C TRP A 89 -21.57 -13.10 1.06
N CYS A 90 -21.88 -12.28 2.07
CA CYS A 90 -20.91 -11.71 3.01
C CYS A 90 -20.99 -12.39 4.39
N SER A 91 -20.93 -13.72 4.43
CA SER A 91 -20.87 -14.46 5.69
C SER A 91 -19.51 -14.28 6.38
N ALA A 92 -19.48 -14.42 7.72
CA ALA A 92 -18.26 -14.23 8.50
C ALA A 92 -17.16 -15.24 8.14
N GLU A 93 -17.54 -16.49 7.83
CA GLU A 93 -16.60 -17.54 7.42
C GLU A 93 -15.94 -17.22 6.09
N ARG A 94 -16.72 -16.80 5.09
CA ARG A 94 -16.19 -16.40 3.78
C ARG A 94 -15.28 -15.19 3.89
N THR A 95 -15.61 -14.24 4.77
CA THR A 95 -14.74 -13.09 5.02
C THR A 95 -13.43 -13.49 5.70
N LYS A 96 -13.46 -14.37 6.71
CA LYS A 96 -12.22 -14.88 7.33
C LYS A 96 -11.36 -15.63 6.30
N LEU A 97 -11.99 -16.48 5.48
CA LEU A 97 -11.32 -17.19 4.40
C LEU A 97 -10.69 -16.21 3.40
N ALA A 98 -11.41 -15.17 2.97
CA ALA A 98 -10.89 -14.16 2.05
C ALA A 98 -9.69 -13.40 2.63
N ILE A 99 -9.72 -13.06 3.92
CA ILE A 99 -8.58 -12.43 4.61
C ILE A 99 -7.38 -13.39 4.62
N ILE A 100 -7.56 -14.64 5.06
CA ILE A 100 -6.49 -15.64 5.11
C ILE A 100 -5.88 -15.85 3.71
N LEU A 101 -6.74 -16.02 2.69
CA LEU A 101 -6.30 -16.15 1.31
C LEU A 101 -5.51 -14.92 0.84
N THR A 102 -5.90 -13.71 1.25
CA THR A 102 -5.17 -12.48 0.90
C THR A 102 -3.76 -12.49 1.51
N TYR A 103 -3.64 -12.84 2.79
CA TYR A 103 -2.35 -12.96 3.47
C TYR A 103 -1.44 -14.07 2.92
N ILE A 104 -1.98 -15.05 2.19
CA ILE A 104 -1.21 -16.11 1.53
C ILE A 104 -0.87 -15.73 0.08
N VAL A 105 -1.85 -15.26 -0.69
CA VAL A 105 -1.70 -14.98 -2.13
C VAL A 105 -0.82 -13.77 -2.37
N CYS A 106 -0.92 -12.70 -1.56
CA CYS A 106 -0.11 -11.50 -1.75
C CYS A 106 1.41 -11.77 -1.67
N PRO A 107 1.95 -12.48 -0.65
CA PRO A 107 3.36 -12.87 -0.65
C PRO A 107 3.78 -13.70 -1.87
N ILE A 108 2.94 -14.63 -2.31
CA ILE A 108 3.20 -15.47 -3.50
C ILE A 108 3.28 -14.62 -4.77
N MET A 109 2.35 -13.66 -4.93
CA MET A 109 2.36 -12.74 -6.06
C MET A 109 3.58 -11.82 -6.06
N CYS A 110 4.11 -11.49 -4.88
CA CYS A 110 5.36 -10.75 -4.73
C CYS A 110 6.61 -11.60 -5.04
N PHE A 111 6.50 -12.92 -5.25
CA PHE A 111 7.64 -13.83 -5.44
C PHE A 111 8.72 -13.34 -6.43
N PRO A 112 8.38 -12.75 -7.59
CA PRO A 112 9.39 -12.21 -8.52
C PRO A 112 10.30 -11.15 -7.87
N LEU A 113 9.78 -10.30 -6.98
CA LEU A 113 10.58 -9.30 -6.27
C LEU A 113 11.66 -9.92 -5.38
N TYR A 114 11.36 -11.05 -4.74
CA TYR A 114 12.35 -11.77 -3.92
C TYR A 114 13.51 -12.29 -4.78
N LEU A 115 13.24 -12.70 -6.02
CA LEU A 115 14.26 -13.17 -6.95
C LEU A 115 15.12 -12.05 -7.53
N SER A 116 14.57 -10.84 -7.65
CA SER A 116 15.33 -9.70 -8.17
C SER A 116 16.19 -9.02 -7.12
N LEU A 117 15.86 -9.07 -5.84
CA LEU A 117 16.68 -8.44 -4.79
C LEU A 117 17.87 -9.34 -4.40
N ARG A 118 19.04 -8.72 -4.21
CA ARG A 118 20.26 -9.40 -3.76
C ARG A 118 21.09 -8.48 -2.88
N ILE A 119 21.66 -9.03 -1.81
CA ILE A 119 22.70 -8.35 -1.03
C ILE A 119 24.01 -8.43 -1.82
N SER A 120 24.56 -7.27 -2.16
CA SER A 120 25.82 -7.14 -2.87
C SER A 120 26.87 -6.55 -1.94
N SER A 121 28.12 -6.97 -2.12
CA SER A 121 29.28 -6.42 -1.42
C SER A 121 30.21 -5.76 -2.43
N GLU A 122 30.70 -4.57 -2.12
CA GLU A 122 31.69 -3.85 -2.93
C GLU A 122 32.82 -3.36 -2.03
N SER A 123 34.07 -3.51 -2.48
CA SER A 123 35.22 -2.90 -1.81
C SER A 123 35.29 -1.43 -2.20
N ARG A 124 35.23 -0.53 -1.22
CA ARG A 124 35.34 0.93 -1.43
C ARG A 124 36.53 1.46 -0.66
N MET A 125 37.19 2.45 -1.26
CA MET A 125 38.27 3.18 -0.62
C MET A 125 37.69 4.15 0.41
N VAL A 126 38.35 4.21 1.55
CA VAL A 126 37.94 4.93 2.74
C VAL A 126 39.12 5.77 3.25
N TYR A 127 38.85 6.99 3.70
CA TYR A 127 39.83 7.82 4.41
C TYR A 127 40.10 7.25 5.81
N ASP A 128 41.22 7.59 6.45
CA ASP A 128 41.57 7.16 7.82
C ASP A 128 40.47 7.36 8.89
N ASN A 129 39.50 8.27 8.64
CA ASN A 129 38.36 8.53 9.52
C ASN A 129 37.11 7.68 9.22
N GLY A 130 37.17 6.71 8.30
CA GLY A 130 36.03 5.86 7.93
C GLY A 130 35.14 6.39 6.80
N THR A 131 35.40 7.59 6.28
CA THR A 131 34.57 8.23 5.24
C THR A 131 34.82 7.62 3.86
N LEU A 132 33.76 7.31 3.13
CA LEU A 132 33.77 6.74 1.78
C LEU A 132 34.22 7.76 0.74
N ILE A 133 35.17 7.37 -0.09
CA ILE A 133 35.58 8.17 -1.25
C ILE A 133 34.58 7.99 -2.39
N GLN A 134 34.05 9.10 -2.90
CA GLN A 134 33.12 9.06 -4.04
C GLN A 134 33.84 8.61 -5.32
N LYS A 135 33.22 7.67 -6.06
CA LYS A 135 33.76 7.10 -7.31
C LYS A 135 34.16 8.14 -8.36
N LYS A 136 33.49 9.29 -8.40
CA LYS A 136 33.78 10.38 -9.34
C LYS A 136 35.18 10.99 -9.12
N TYR A 137 35.68 11.03 -7.89
CA TYR A 137 37.01 11.57 -7.58
C TYR A 137 38.13 10.57 -7.88
N ILE A 138 37.88 9.27 -7.70
CA ILE A 138 38.82 8.18 -7.99
C ILE A 138 39.12 8.09 -9.49
N GLN A 139 38.15 8.41 -10.34
CA GLN A 139 38.31 8.33 -11.80
C GLN A 139 38.99 9.58 -12.40
N GLN A 140 38.99 10.69 -11.66
CA GLN A 140 39.52 11.98 -12.11
C GLN A 140 40.95 12.25 -11.61
N GLN A 141 41.33 11.64 -10.49
CA GLN A 141 42.69 11.63 -9.99
C GLN A 141 43.21 10.21 -10.19
N ASN A 142 44.29 10.00 -10.96
CA ASN A 142 45.01 8.72 -11.02
C ASN A 142 45.62 8.40 -9.64
N ILE A 143 44.79 8.12 -8.63
CA ILE A 143 45.21 7.87 -7.26
C ILE A 143 45.86 6.49 -7.25
N SER A 144 47.17 6.49 -7.50
CA SER A 144 48.06 5.38 -7.23
C SER A 144 48.12 5.15 -5.71
N TYR A 145 48.12 3.87 -5.33
CA TYR A 145 48.14 3.27 -4.00
C TYR A 145 49.25 3.78 -3.05
N THR A 146 49.28 5.07 -2.71
CA THR A 146 50.30 5.64 -1.83
C THR A 146 49.69 6.64 -0.85
N ASN A 147 49.47 6.13 0.37
CA ASN A 147 49.37 6.77 1.68
C ASN A 147 48.02 7.43 2.06
N GLY A 148 47.34 6.82 3.06
CA GLY A 148 46.18 7.38 3.78
C GLY A 148 44.80 6.83 3.36
N TYR A 149 44.77 5.68 2.68
CA TYR A 149 43.53 5.06 2.21
C TYR A 149 43.48 3.58 2.54
N ASP A 150 42.40 3.17 3.19
CA ASP A 150 42.10 1.77 3.46
C ASP A 150 40.97 1.27 2.55
N ASN A 151 40.98 -0.03 2.26
CA ASN A 151 39.90 -0.70 1.54
C ASN A 151 38.94 -1.33 2.54
N GLU A 152 37.70 -0.85 2.57
CA GLU A 152 36.64 -1.47 3.36
C GLU A 152 35.55 -2.06 2.48
N THR A 153 35.01 -3.20 2.91
CA THR A 153 33.90 -3.87 2.22
C THR A 153 32.58 -3.33 2.74
N ILE A 154 31.78 -2.74 1.86
CA ILE A 154 30.43 -2.26 2.16
C ILE A 154 29.37 -3.24 1.65
N TYR A 155 28.23 -3.30 2.33
CA TYR A 155 27.10 -4.14 1.96
C TYR A 155 25.87 -3.29 1.67
N TYR A 156 25.20 -3.57 0.55
CA TYR A 156 23.99 -2.86 0.16
C TYR A 156 23.05 -3.78 -0.62
N VAL A 157 21.77 -3.42 -0.66
CA VAL A 157 20.76 -4.12 -1.43
C VAL A 157 20.79 -3.59 -2.86
N ASN A 158 20.88 -4.50 -3.82
CA ASN A 158 20.85 -4.19 -5.24
C ASN A 158 19.91 -5.15 -5.96
N TYR A 159 19.57 -4.82 -7.20
CA TYR A 159 18.82 -5.72 -8.06
C TYR A 159 19.76 -6.60 -8.90
N THR A 160 19.38 -7.86 -9.08
CA THR A 160 19.98 -8.81 -10.01
C THR A 160 19.67 -8.37 -11.43
N SER A 161 20.69 -8.29 -12.30
CA SER A 161 20.53 -7.87 -13.69
C SER A 161 19.82 -8.94 -14.55
N GLY A 162 19.30 -8.51 -15.70
CA GLY A 162 18.73 -9.41 -16.72
C GLY A 162 17.21 -9.56 -16.66
N ILE A 163 16.72 -10.77 -16.90
CA ILE A 163 15.28 -11.04 -17.08
C ILE A 163 14.48 -10.90 -15.78
N TYR A 164 15.05 -11.29 -14.64
CA TYR A 164 14.39 -11.22 -13.34
C TYR A 164 14.09 -9.79 -12.92
N LEU A 165 14.99 -8.84 -13.23
CA LEU A 165 14.79 -7.40 -13.03
C LEU A 165 13.54 -6.92 -13.77
N LYS A 166 13.47 -7.20 -15.06
CA LYS A 166 12.38 -6.76 -15.93
C LYS A 166 11.04 -7.31 -15.45
N ILE A 167 10.98 -8.62 -15.16
CA ILE A 167 9.75 -9.25 -14.67
C ILE A 167 9.32 -8.60 -13.34
N SER A 168 10.26 -8.37 -12.43
CA SER A 168 9.96 -7.79 -11.11
C SER A 168 9.46 -6.36 -11.22
N PHE A 169 10.04 -5.52 -12.08
CA PHE A 169 9.53 -4.17 -12.32
C PHE A 169 8.14 -4.17 -12.92
N TRP A 170 7.86 -5.07 -13.87
CA TRP A 170 6.52 -5.20 -14.46
C TRP A 170 5.50 -5.66 -13.43
N VAL A 171 5.84 -6.66 -12.61
CA VAL A 171 4.96 -7.14 -11.53
C VAL A 171 4.74 -6.05 -10.48
N TYR A 172 5.79 -5.36 -10.05
CA TYR A 172 5.71 -4.26 -9.11
C TYR A 172 4.83 -3.11 -9.64
N GLY A 173 5.16 -2.56 -10.81
CA GLY A 173 4.48 -1.41 -11.37
C GLY A 173 3.04 -1.72 -11.79
N VAL A 174 2.84 -2.82 -12.52
CA VAL A 174 1.52 -3.13 -13.11
C VAL A 174 0.62 -3.89 -12.16
N VAL A 175 1.10 -5.01 -11.61
CA VAL A 175 0.24 -5.93 -10.83
C VAL A 175 0.03 -5.43 -9.42
N ILE A 176 1.08 -4.94 -8.77
CA ILE A 176 1.03 -4.57 -7.35
C ILE A 176 0.54 -3.13 -7.15
N LYS A 177 0.90 -2.19 -8.03
CA LYS A 177 0.51 -0.77 -7.89
C LYS A 177 -0.64 -0.37 -8.82
N LEU A 178 -0.49 -0.52 -10.13
CA LEU A 178 -1.46 0.02 -11.10
C LEU A 178 -2.81 -0.71 -11.07
N PHE A 179 -2.80 -2.05 -11.02
CA PHE A 179 -4.03 -2.85 -11.03
C PHE A 179 -4.94 -2.55 -9.84
N PRO A 180 -4.45 -2.49 -8.58
CA PRO A 180 -5.27 -2.06 -7.46
C PRO A 180 -5.81 -0.63 -7.62
N CYS A 181 -5.03 0.31 -8.15
CA CYS A 181 -5.50 1.68 -8.39
C CYS A 181 -6.66 1.74 -9.39
N ILE A 182 -6.59 0.97 -10.49
CA ILE A 182 -7.66 0.88 -11.49
C ILE A 182 -8.92 0.30 -10.85
N LEU A 183 -8.79 -0.82 -10.13
CA LEU A 183 -9.92 -1.44 -9.45
C LEU A 183 -10.56 -0.51 -8.41
N LEU A 184 -9.76 0.18 -7.59
CA LEU A 184 -10.24 1.15 -6.62
C LEU A 184 -10.99 2.30 -7.29
N THR A 185 -10.51 2.77 -8.45
CA THR A 185 -11.18 3.82 -9.23
C THR A 185 -12.56 3.35 -9.72
N ILE A 186 -12.64 2.14 -10.27
CA ILE A 186 -13.90 1.55 -10.76
C ILE A 186 -14.87 1.35 -9.60
N LEU A 187 -14.41 0.74 -8.51
CA LEU A 187 -15.22 0.47 -7.32
C LEU A 187 -15.69 1.76 -6.65
N SER A 188 -14.85 2.80 -6.58
CA SER A 188 -15.24 4.10 -6.05
C SER A 188 -16.37 4.72 -6.87
N LYS A 189 -16.29 4.66 -8.21
CA LYS A 189 -17.38 5.13 -9.10
C LYS A 189 -18.66 4.33 -8.89
N GLN A 190 -18.58 3.00 -8.82
CA GLN A 190 -19.74 2.14 -8.57
C GLN A 190 -20.38 2.40 -7.20
N LEU A 191 -19.56 2.60 -6.16
CA LEU A 191 -20.00 2.90 -4.81
C LEU A 191 -20.70 4.27 -4.72
N ILE A 192 -20.14 5.29 -5.36
CA ILE A 192 -20.75 6.63 -5.47
C ILE A 192 -22.11 6.53 -6.16
N SER A 193 -22.17 5.85 -7.31
CA SER A 193 -23.42 5.67 -8.06
C SER A 193 -24.48 4.94 -7.24
N ALA A 194 -24.10 3.83 -6.58
CA ALA A 194 -25.00 3.07 -5.71
C ALA A 194 -25.50 3.91 -4.53
N LEU A 195 -24.64 4.72 -3.92
CA LEU A 195 -24.98 5.59 -2.80
C LEU A 195 -25.96 6.70 -3.23
N ILE A 196 -25.71 7.35 -4.38
CA ILE A 196 -26.63 8.36 -4.93
C ILE A 196 -27.99 7.72 -5.30
N ALA A 197 -27.99 6.53 -5.91
CA ALA A 197 -29.22 5.82 -6.25
C ALA A 197 -30.03 5.44 -5.00
N ALA A 198 -29.37 4.98 -3.93
CA ALA A 198 -29.99 4.68 -2.65
C ALA A 198 -30.60 5.94 -2.01
N GLN A 199 -29.88 7.06 -2.04
CA GLN A 199 -30.39 8.36 -1.56
C GLN A 199 -31.61 8.83 -2.36
N LYS A 200 -31.58 8.72 -3.69
CA LYS A 200 -32.70 9.10 -4.56
C LYS A 200 -33.94 8.24 -4.32
N ARG A 201 -33.77 6.91 -4.16
CA ARG A 201 -34.87 6.00 -3.80
C ARG A 201 -35.53 6.44 -2.49
N ARG A 202 -34.72 6.85 -1.51
CA ARG A 202 -35.21 7.34 -0.21
C ARG A 202 -35.95 8.67 -0.33
N TYR A 203 -35.42 9.63 -1.07
CA TYR A 203 -36.09 10.91 -1.31
C TYR A 203 -37.48 10.69 -1.93
N ASN A 204 -37.59 9.81 -2.94
CA ASN A 204 -38.88 9.50 -3.57
C ASN A 204 -39.86 8.81 -2.61
N LEU A 205 -39.40 7.92 -1.71
CA LEU A 205 -40.26 7.27 -0.71
C LEU A 205 -40.75 8.24 0.38
N LEU A 206 -39.97 9.27 0.68
CA LEU A 206 -40.33 10.32 1.64
C LEU A 206 -41.19 11.42 0.99
N SER A 207 -40.98 11.72 -0.28
CA SER A 207 -41.75 12.72 -1.04
C SER A 207 -43.12 12.19 -1.48
N ASN A 208 -43.23 10.90 -1.82
CA ASN A 208 -44.49 10.29 -2.26
C ASN A 208 -45.41 9.86 -1.10
N LYS A 209 -44.93 9.92 0.14
CA LYS A 209 -45.76 9.88 1.34
C LYS A 209 -45.80 11.30 1.90
N GLY A 210 -46.83 12.08 1.57
CA GLY A 210 -47.10 13.38 2.18
C GLY A 210 -47.41 13.28 3.67
N VAL A 211 -46.47 12.76 4.46
CA VAL A 211 -46.55 12.65 5.92
C VAL A 211 -45.63 13.74 6.46
N PRO A 212 -46.20 14.87 6.92
CA PRO A 212 -45.45 15.85 7.67
C PRO A 212 -44.82 15.16 8.89
N MET A 213 -43.60 15.59 9.24
CA MET A 213 -42.90 15.25 10.48
C MET A 213 -43.58 15.86 11.72
N GLU A 214 -44.91 15.80 11.79
CA GLU A 214 -45.67 16.27 12.93
C GLU A 214 -46.81 15.29 13.24
N LYS A 215 -46.61 14.50 14.30
CA LYS A 215 -47.62 13.69 14.99
C LYS A 215 -48.17 12.48 14.22
N LEU A 216 -47.37 11.41 14.06
CA LEU A 216 -47.94 10.07 14.23
C LEU A 216 -47.84 9.66 15.70
N ASN A 217 -48.97 9.82 16.36
CA ASN A 217 -49.21 9.42 17.74
C ASN A 217 -48.93 7.90 17.91
N GLY A 218 -47.88 7.57 18.66
CA GLY A 218 -47.85 6.43 19.58
C GLY A 218 -47.59 5.00 19.09
N LYS A 219 -47.89 4.58 17.84
CA LYS A 219 -47.80 3.15 17.47
C LYS A 219 -47.30 2.81 16.06
N ALA A 220 -46.75 3.77 15.32
CA ALA A 220 -45.99 3.48 14.10
C ALA A 220 -44.59 2.93 14.46
N THR A 221 -44.59 1.71 14.99
CA THR A 221 -43.52 0.71 15.12
C THR A 221 -42.08 1.22 15.28
N ALA A 222 -41.56 1.17 16.52
CA ALA A 222 -40.14 1.30 16.85
C ALA A 222 -39.19 0.51 15.91
N THR A 223 -39.69 -0.55 15.27
CA THR A 223 -39.02 -1.33 14.23
C THR A 223 -38.67 -0.54 12.97
N ASN A 224 -39.58 0.30 12.45
CA ASN A 224 -39.32 1.10 11.24
C ASN A 224 -38.32 2.23 11.53
N GLN A 225 -38.38 2.83 12.71
CA GLN A 225 -37.41 3.84 13.14
C GLN A 225 -36.01 3.24 13.31
N ARG A 226 -35.91 2.05 13.93
CA ARG A 226 -34.64 1.30 14.05
C ARG A 226 -34.05 0.90 12.70
N LEU A 227 -34.87 0.51 11.73
CA LEU A 227 -34.41 0.20 10.37
C LEU A 227 -33.87 1.45 9.67
N LEU A 228 -34.58 2.58 9.78
CA LEU A 228 -34.16 3.86 9.21
C LEU A 228 -32.82 4.36 9.81
N GLU A 229 -32.63 4.18 11.12
CA GLU A 229 -31.39 4.49 11.82
C GLU A 229 -30.23 3.59 11.38
N GLN A 230 -30.48 2.28 11.19
CA GLN A 230 -29.48 1.34 10.68
C GLN A 230 -29.04 1.65 9.24
N GLU A 231 -29.97 2.06 8.37
CA GLU A 231 -29.67 2.48 7.01
C GLU A 231 -28.86 3.79 7.00
N GLN A 232 -29.25 4.80 7.80
CA GLN A 232 -28.48 6.04 7.93
C GLN A 232 -27.06 5.81 8.45
N GLN A 233 -26.90 4.88 9.40
CA GLN A 233 -25.57 4.52 9.90
C GLN A 233 -24.74 3.82 8.81
N THR A 234 -25.37 2.99 7.97
CA THR A 234 -24.71 2.36 6.83
C THR A 234 -24.22 3.40 5.83
N ASP A 235 -25.06 4.39 5.48
CA ASP A 235 -24.68 5.51 4.58
C ASP A 235 -23.48 6.31 5.10
N ARG A 236 -23.47 6.64 6.40
CA ARG A 236 -22.33 7.35 7.02
C ARG A 236 -21.05 6.54 6.93
N THR A 237 -21.10 5.24 7.25
CA THR A 237 -19.92 4.37 7.17
C THR A 237 -19.42 4.18 5.74
N THR A 238 -20.32 4.13 4.75
CA THR A 238 -19.95 4.05 3.34
C THR A 238 -19.30 5.34 2.87
N ARG A 239 -19.84 6.50 3.25
CA ARG A 239 -19.24 7.80 2.89
C ARG A 239 -17.85 7.98 3.52
N MET A 240 -17.68 7.54 4.77
CA MET A 240 -16.37 7.48 5.43
C MET A 240 -15.42 6.58 4.64
N LEU A 241 -15.83 5.35 4.29
CA LEU A 241 -14.99 4.43 3.53
C LEU A 241 -14.66 4.94 2.13
N LEU A 242 -15.60 5.59 1.45
CA LEU A 242 -15.33 6.23 0.17
C LEU A 242 -14.23 7.29 0.29
N ALA A 243 -14.25 8.10 1.34
CA ALA A 243 -13.20 9.08 1.58
C ALA A 243 -11.83 8.41 1.76
N VAL A 244 -11.76 7.30 2.49
CA VAL A 244 -10.53 6.50 2.65
C VAL A 244 -10.05 5.94 1.31
N LEU A 245 -10.96 5.38 0.48
CA LEU A 245 -10.62 4.86 -0.85
C LEU A 245 -10.06 5.96 -1.78
N LEU A 246 -10.65 7.15 -1.75
CA LEU A 246 -10.18 8.29 -2.53
C LEU A 246 -8.83 8.80 -2.04
N LEU A 247 -8.60 8.86 -0.73
CA LEU A 247 -7.32 9.27 -0.15
C LEU A 247 -6.20 8.28 -0.52
N PHE A 248 -6.50 6.98 -0.46
CA PHE A 248 -5.60 5.94 -0.94
C PHE A 248 -5.30 6.11 -2.44
N LEU A 249 -6.30 6.39 -3.26
CA LEU A 249 -6.09 6.61 -4.70
C LEU A 249 -5.20 7.84 -4.98
N ILE A 250 -5.43 8.95 -4.29
CA ILE A 250 -4.65 10.19 -4.48
C ILE A 250 -3.17 9.99 -4.13
N THR A 251 -2.89 9.18 -3.10
CA THR A 251 -1.52 8.91 -2.64
C THR A 251 -0.80 7.84 -3.46
N GLU A 252 -1.51 6.80 -3.90
CA GLU A 252 -0.89 5.68 -4.62
C GLU A 252 -0.84 5.85 -6.14
N PHE A 253 -1.76 6.61 -6.74
CA PHE A 253 -1.81 6.77 -8.19
C PHE A 253 -0.55 7.42 -8.78
N PRO A 254 0.02 8.50 -8.18
CA PRO A 254 1.29 9.06 -8.65
C PRO A 254 2.44 8.05 -8.56
N GLN A 255 2.53 7.30 -7.45
CA GLN A 255 3.53 6.26 -7.24
C GLN A 255 3.42 5.14 -8.28
N ALA A 256 2.20 4.71 -8.60
CA ALA A 256 1.94 3.70 -9.63
C ALA A 256 2.37 4.17 -11.03
N ILE A 257 2.11 5.44 -11.37
CA ILE A 257 2.55 6.02 -12.66
C ILE A 257 4.07 6.08 -12.73
N LEU A 258 4.74 6.54 -11.67
CA LEU A 258 6.20 6.60 -11.62
C LEU A 258 6.82 5.22 -11.80
N GLY A 259 6.29 4.20 -11.12
CA GLY A 259 6.73 2.80 -11.30
C GLY A 259 6.54 2.30 -12.74
N LEU A 260 5.44 2.65 -13.40
CA LEU A 260 5.19 2.31 -14.79
C LEU A 260 6.14 3.03 -15.77
N LEU A 261 6.43 4.30 -15.52
CA LEU A 261 7.38 5.06 -16.33
C LEU A 261 8.81 4.52 -16.18
N SER A 262 9.21 4.15 -14.97
CA SER A 262 10.50 3.46 -14.73
C SER A 262 10.58 2.13 -15.48
N ALA A 263 9.48 1.37 -15.56
CA ALA A 263 9.43 0.10 -16.29
C ALA A 263 9.45 0.27 -17.83
N THR A 264 8.88 1.35 -18.37
CA THR A 264 8.74 1.57 -19.82
C THR A 264 9.89 2.37 -20.43
N ILE A 265 10.36 3.43 -19.75
CA ILE A 265 11.44 4.31 -20.21
C ILE A 265 12.82 3.73 -19.86
N GLY A 266 12.88 2.87 -18.83
CA GLY A 266 14.09 2.13 -18.44
C GLY A 266 14.98 2.88 -17.46
N GLU A 267 16.22 2.38 -17.28
CA GLU A 267 17.12 2.76 -16.18
C GLU A 267 17.46 4.26 -16.11
N LYS A 268 17.45 4.99 -17.24
CA LYS A 268 17.73 6.43 -17.23
C LYS A 268 16.67 7.23 -16.45
N PHE A 269 15.39 6.90 -16.66
CA PHE A 269 14.31 7.54 -15.91
C PHE A 269 14.32 7.13 -14.44
N ASP A 270 14.64 5.85 -14.15
CA ASP A 270 14.79 5.37 -12.78
C ASP A 270 15.85 6.18 -12.01
N MET A 271 17.04 6.37 -12.62
CA MET A 271 18.15 7.07 -11.98
C MET A 271 17.93 8.59 -11.86
N GLU A 272 17.36 9.23 -12.88
CA GLU A 272 17.25 10.70 -12.94
C GLU A 272 15.96 11.24 -12.33
N CYS A 273 14.88 10.46 -12.34
CA CYS A 273 13.55 10.95 -11.93
C CYS A 273 12.96 10.14 -10.77
N HIS A 274 13.15 8.82 -10.73
CA HIS A 274 12.51 7.99 -9.69
C HIS A 274 13.29 7.96 -8.38
N ARG A 275 14.58 7.59 -8.41
CA ARG A 275 15.45 7.51 -7.22
C ARG A 275 15.60 8.83 -6.44
N PRO A 276 15.69 10.02 -7.08
CA PRO A 276 15.83 11.27 -6.35
C PRO A 276 14.58 11.68 -5.55
N LEU A 277 13.42 11.13 -5.87
CA LEU A 277 12.16 11.42 -5.16
C LEU A 277 12.05 10.67 -3.82
N GLY A 278 13.00 9.78 -3.52
CA GLY A 278 13.02 8.96 -2.31
C GLY A 278 12.20 7.69 -2.48
N ASN A 279 12.78 6.56 -2.04
CA ASN A 279 12.05 5.36 -1.64
C ASN A 279 11.93 5.37 -0.12
#